data_AF-U9TXE0-F1
#
_entry.id   AF-U9TXE0-F1
#
_cell.length_a   1.000
_cell.length_b   1.000
_cell.length_c   1.000
_cell.angle_alpha   90.00
_cell.angle_beta   90.00
_cell.angle_gamma   90.00
#
_symmetry.space_group_name_H-M   'P 1'
#
loop_
_entity.id
_entity.type
_entity.pdbx_description
1 polymer ?
#
loop_
_entity_poly.entity_id
_entity_poly.type
_entity_poly.pdbx_seq_one_letter_code
_entity_poly.pdbx_strand_id
1 'polypeptide(L)' 'MSIVYDAIAGLDLTPDEKSDLRAYFVNNSDKRKELELFISGCSDDEVVSCLRKVLRP' A
#
# COMPACT_ATOMS: atom_id res chain seq x y z
N MET A 1 -1.61 14.00 -3.24
CA MET A 1 -0.86 12.83 -2.74
C MET A 1 -1.70 11.59 -2.98
N SER A 2 -1.07 10.43 -3.18
CA SER A 2 -1.79 9.16 -3.39
C SER A 2 -2.09 8.53 -2.02
N ILE A 3 -3.34 8.11 -1.82
CA ILE A 3 -3.82 7.51 -0.56
C ILE A 3 -3.03 6.25 -0.19
N VAL A 4 -2.46 5.56 -1.19
CA VAL A 4 -1.59 4.39 -1.00
C VAL A 4 -0.28 4.79 -0.33
N TYR A 5 0.33 5.92 -0.71
CA TYR A 5 1.59 6.35 -0.10
C TYR A 5 1.41 6.89 1.31
N ASP A 6 0.25 7.50 1.57
CA ASP A 6 -0.15 7.94 2.91
C ASP A 6 -0.42 6.71 3.81
N ALA A 7 -1.11 5.70 3.29
CA ALA A 7 -1.29 4.42 3.97
C ALA A 7 0.04 3.73 4.28
N ILE A 8 0.97 3.63 3.31
CA ILE A 8 2.30 3.06 3.51
C ILE A 8 3.08 3.80 4.60
N ALA A 9 2.93 5.14 4.68
CA ALA A 9 3.58 5.92 5.72
C ALA A 9 3.05 5.56 7.13
N GLY A 10 1.75 5.32 7.25
CA GLY A 10 1.07 4.90 8.49
C GLY A 10 1.29 3.44 8.91
N LEU A 11 1.82 2.59 8.03
CA LEU A 11 2.11 1.20 8.38
C LEU A 11 3.22 1.08 9.43
N ASP A 12 3.06 0.15 10.36
CA ASP A 12 4.14 -0.30 11.25
C ASP A 12 5.04 -1.30 10.50
N LEU A 13 5.85 -0.74 9.60
CA LEU A 13 6.85 -1.43 8.79
C LEU A 13 8.19 -0.70 8.93
N THR A 14 9.27 -1.43 8.65
CA THR A 14 10.61 -0.84 8.60
C THR A 14 10.72 0.18 7.45
N PRO A 15 11.65 1.15 7.54
CA PRO A 15 11.89 2.10 6.46
C PRO A 15 12.19 1.43 5.12
N ASP A 16 12.90 0.31 5.13
CA ASP A 16 13.25 -0.45 3.93
C ASP A 16 12.01 -1.09 3.30
N GLU A 17 11.15 -1.75 4.09
CA GLU A 17 9.88 -2.32 3.60
C GLU A 17 8.95 -1.23 3.02
N LYS A 18 8.90 -0.04 3.64
CA LYS A 18 8.14 1.10 3.09
C LYS A 18 8.72 1.58 1.77
N SER A 19 10.04 1.56 1.62
CA SER A 19 10.73 1.93 0.39
C SER A 19 10.46 0.92 -0.73
N ASP A 20 10.52 -0.37 -0.43
CA ASP A 20 10.22 -1.46 -1.37
C ASP A 20 8.77 -1.43 -1.84
N LEU A 21 7.83 -1.20 -0.93
CA LEU A 21 6.41 -0.99 -1.24
C LEU A 21 6.20 0.19 -2.19
N ARG A 22 6.86 1.33 -1.91
CA ARG A 22 6.79 2.50 -2.78
C ARG A 22 7.34 2.18 -4.16
N ALA A 23 8.51 1.54 -4.24
CA ALA A 23 9.12 1.13 -5.51
C ALA A 23 8.21 0.17 -6.29
N TYR A 24 7.56 -0.78 -5.62
CA TYR A 24 6.61 -1.69 -6.22
C TYR A 24 5.45 -0.95 -6.90
N PHE A 25 4.80 -0.02 -6.20
CA PHE A 25 3.67 0.74 -6.76
C PHE A 25 4.07 1.81 -7.77
N VAL A 26 5.31 2.28 -7.73
CA VAL A 26 5.87 3.12 -8.81
C VAL A 26 6.01 2.30 -10.10
N ASN A 27 6.52 1.07 -10.00
CA ASN A 27 6.70 0.18 -11.15
C ASN A 27 5.40 -0.50 -11.62
N ASN A 28 4.38 -0.58 -10.75
CA ASN A 28 3.10 -1.23 -11.02
C ASN A 28 1.94 -0.25 -10.79
N SER A 29 1.86 0.80 -11.62
CA SER A 29 0.86 1.85 -11.47
C SER A 29 -0.59 1.35 -11.55
N ASP A 30 -0.84 0.27 -12.30
CA ASP A 30 -2.17 -0.31 -12.43
C ASP A 30 -2.61 -0.96 -11.12
N LYS A 31 -1.72 -1.72 -10.48
CA LYS A 31 -1.96 -2.29 -9.15
C LYS A 31 -2.13 -1.21 -8.09
N ARG A 32 -1.43 -0.08 -8.22
CA ARG A 32 -1.65 1.08 -7.35
C ARG A 32 -3.06 1.62 -7.50
N LYS A 33 -3.55 1.80 -8.73
CA LYS A 33 -4.92 2.29 -8.98
C LYS A 33 -5.99 1.31 -8.51
N GLU A 34 -5.80 0.01 -8.75
CA GLU A 34 -6.70 -1.03 -8.23
C GLU A 34 -6.76 -0.97 -6.71
N LEU A 35 -5.60 -0.83 -6.06
CA LEU A 35 -5.55 -0.66 -4.62
C LEU A 35 -6.27 0.64 -4.20
N GLU A 36 -5.95 1.80 -4.77
CA GLU A 36 -6.62 3.09 -4.47
C GLU A 36 -8.15 2.99 -4.53
N LEU A 37 -8.70 2.30 -5.54
CA LEU A 37 -10.14 2.04 -5.65
C LEU A 37 -10.65 1.16 -4.50
N PHE A 38 -9.91 0.10 -4.16
CA PHE A 38 -10.26 -0.82 -3.08
C PHE A 38 -10.23 -0.13 -1.70
N ILE A 39 -9.16 0.59 -1.38
CA ILE A 39 -8.99 1.23 -0.07
C ILE A 39 -9.81 2.51 0.11
N SER A 40 -10.41 3.08 -0.94
CA SER A 40 -11.35 4.20 -0.81
C SER A 40 -12.56 3.90 0.08
N GLY A 41 -12.89 2.63 0.30
CA GLY A 41 -13.97 2.17 1.17
C GLY A 41 -13.52 1.37 2.40
N CYS A 42 -12.22 1.21 2.61
CA CYS A 42 -11.67 0.39 3.69
C CYS A 42 -11.25 1.23 4.90
N SER A 43 -11.33 0.62 6.08
CA SER A 43 -10.70 1.15 7.28
C SER A 43 -9.17 0.97 7.24
N ASP A 44 -8.43 1.76 8.02
CA ASP A 44 -6.96 1.71 8.07
C ASP A 44 -6.42 0.30 8.38
N ASP A 45 -7.11 -0.47 9.25
CA ASP A 45 -6.75 -1.86 9.56
C ASP A 45 -6.92 -2.81 8.36
N GLU A 46 -7.95 -2.60 7.54
CA GLU A 46 -8.18 -3.36 6.31
C GLU A 46 -7.15 -3.02 5.22
N VAL A 47 -6.76 -1.74 5.14
CA VAL A 47 -5.69 -1.26 4.25
C VAL A 47 -4.37 -1.97 4.59
N VAL A 48 -4.01 -2.01 5.88
CA VAL A 48 -2.80 -2.70 6.38
C VAL A 48 -2.84 -4.19 6.03
N SER A 49 -3.97 -4.85 6.24
CA SER A 49 -4.16 -6.27 5.96
C SER A 49 -3.99 -6.59 4.48
N CYS A 50 -4.56 -5.77 3.59
CA CYS A 50 -4.40 -5.91 2.15
C CYS A 50 -2.95 -5.68 1.69
N LEU A 51 -2.30 -4.63 2.19
CA LEU A 51 -0.89 -4.37 1.86
C LEU A 51 0.02 -5.53 2.30
N ARG A 52 -0.20 -6.12 3.47
CA ARG A 52 0.53 -7.32 3.92
C ARG A 52 0.30 -8.53 3.02
N LYS A 53 -0.90 -8.72 2.48
CA LYS A 53 -1.21 -9.82 1.52
C LYS A 53 -0.55 -9.62 0.16
N VAL A 54 -0.38 -8.38 -0.29
CA VAL A 54 0.35 -8.10 -1.54
C VAL A 54 1.85 -8.36 -1.38
N LEU A 55 2.38 -8.21 -0.16
CA LEU A 55 3.81 -8.40 0.16
C LEU A 55 4.21 -9.85 0.48
N ARG A 56 3.27 -10.68 0.92
CA ARG A 56 3.51 -12.12 1.10
C ARG A 56 3.02 -12.88 -0.13
N PRO A 57 3.91 -13.49 -0.93
CA PRO A 57 3.49 -14.39 -2.02
C PRO A 57 2.73 -15.61 -1.48
#